data_AF-A0A4Q6AW53-F1
#
_entry.id   AF-A0A4Q6AW53-F1
#
_cell.length_a   1.000
_cell.length_b   1.000
_cell.length_c   1.000
_cell.angle_alpha   90.00
_cell.angle_beta   90.00
_cell.angle_gamma   90.00
#
_symmetry.space_group_name_H-M   'P 1'
#
loop_
_entity.id
_entity.type
_entity.pdbx_description
1 polymer ?
#
loop_
_entity_poly.entity_id
_entity_poly.type
_entity_poly.pdbx_seq_one_letter_code
_entity_poly.pdbx_strand_id
1 'polypeptide(L)'
;SREEGILPELLSRFFAEREKAKARQDALGSYSYKIIMNSFYGVLATDSCRFADMKMADAITTFGQQLLLQMQTYFNRQGLPVLYGDTDSLFVSFPQGKDLGIEEILAKAAAICRDANTYLAKSLAKTYAIESKMELEFEKYYRFLFLPSDRQGDGGRAKTYAGLQLGKGYEKLDITGLEAVRSDWTPLARDLQKSLLMMMFHEKDAKELVAHIRAVVKDLRAGLRDDDLIYRKKIRRPIDSYTKTTPPHIKAARLLPKAVKVIRYHITKAGPEPIGFQTAPVDYAHYMEKQVRPIVEGLAHFAGFDAETALDSQAGFLFTEMM
;
A
#
# COMPACT_ATOMS: atom_id res chain seq x y z
N SER A 1 14.02 6.40 35.75
CA SER A 1 15.15 7.31 36.01
C SER A 1 15.16 8.38 34.92
N ARG A 2 15.59 9.62 35.22
CA ARG A 2 15.94 10.63 34.20
C ARG A 2 17.43 10.57 33.84
N GLU A 3 18.19 9.72 34.52
CA GLU A 3 19.57 9.42 34.17
C GLU A 3 19.61 8.65 32.85
N GLU A 4 20.71 8.83 32.13
CA GLU A 4 20.88 8.29 30.79
C GLU A 4 20.89 6.76 30.82
N GLY A 5 19.96 6.14 30.09
CA GLY A 5 19.91 4.70 29.93
C GLY A 5 20.84 4.22 28.83
N ILE A 6 21.31 2.98 28.93
CA ILE A 6 22.20 2.34 27.94
C ILE A 6 21.58 2.35 26.53
N LEU A 7 20.27 2.07 26.43
CA LEU A 7 19.59 2.00 25.13
C LEU A 7 19.47 3.37 24.42
N PRO A 8 19.01 4.46 25.08
CA PRO A 8 19.08 5.81 24.51
C PRO A 8 20.47 6.25 24.05
N GLU A 9 21.52 5.92 24.81
CA GLU A 9 22.90 6.24 24.44
C GLU A 9 23.34 5.50 23.17
N LEU A 10 23.06 4.19 23.09
CA LEU A 10 23.36 3.37 21.91
C LEU A 10 22.61 3.86 20.67
N LEU A 11 21.32 4.17 20.82
CA LEU A 11 20.51 4.72 19.74
C LEU A 11 21.08 6.06 19.25
N SER A 12 21.47 6.95 20.17
CA SER A 12 22.07 8.25 19.81
C SER A 12 23.35 8.08 18.97
N ARG A 13 24.19 7.10 19.32
CA ARG A 13 25.38 6.76 18.52
C ARG A 13 25.01 6.27 17.12
N PHE A 14 24.04 5.35 17.01
CA PHE A 14 23.60 4.84 15.72
C PHE A 14 22.89 5.86 14.84
N PHE A 15 22.13 6.79 15.43
CA PHE A 15 21.60 7.94 14.70
C PHE A 15 22.73 8.79 14.11
N ALA A 16 23.75 9.14 14.91
CA ALA A 16 24.89 9.92 14.43
C ALA A 16 25.64 9.21 13.29
N GLU A 17 25.87 7.90 13.39
CA GLU A 17 26.50 7.13 12.32
C GLU A 17 25.63 7.01 11.06
N ARG A 18 24.31 6.88 11.23
CA ARG A 18 23.36 6.91 10.11
C ARG A 18 23.41 8.25 9.37
N GLU A 19 23.45 9.36 10.09
CA GLU A 19 23.56 10.69 9.47
C GLU A 19 24.90 10.87 8.75
N LYS A 20 26.01 10.39 9.31
CA LYS A 20 27.31 10.34 8.60
C LYS A 20 27.24 9.45 7.35
N ALA A 21 26.51 8.35 7.37
CA ALA A 21 26.31 7.50 6.19
C ALA A 21 25.49 8.22 5.11
N LYS A 22 24.39 8.89 5.48
CA LYS A 22 23.61 9.74 4.57
C LYS A 22 24.47 10.85 3.94
N ALA A 23 25.27 11.55 4.74
CA ALA A 23 26.16 12.62 4.27
C ALA A 23 27.21 12.12 3.25
N ARG A 24 27.64 10.86 3.38
CA ARG A 24 28.55 10.19 2.43
C ARG A 24 27.82 9.53 1.25
N GLN A 25 26.50 9.69 1.15
CA GLN A 25 25.64 9.03 0.16
C GLN A 25 25.76 7.48 0.20
N ASP A 26 26.11 6.92 1.35
CA ASP A 26 26.15 5.47 1.58
C ASP A 26 24.76 4.95 1.91
N ALA A 27 24.01 4.61 0.87
CA ALA A 27 22.64 4.09 0.99
C ALA A 27 22.59 2.76 1.78
N LEU A 28 23.58 1.88 1.59
CA LEU A 28 23.64 0.59 2.29
C LEU A 28 23.92 0.78 3.77
N GLY A 29 24.91 1.60 4.13
CA GLY A 29 25.22 1.92 5.52
C GLY A 29 24.05 2.59 6.23
N SER A 30 23.44 3.61 5.62
CA SER A 30 22.25 4.29 6.16
C SER A 30 21.08 3.31 6.40
N TYR A 31 20.86 2.39 5.46
CA TYR A 31 19.84 1.35 5.57
C TYR A 31 20.16 0.35 6.68
N SER A 32 21.41 -0.12 6.78
CA SER A 32 21.85 -1.03 7.84
C SER A 32 21.63 -0.44 9.24
N TYR A 33 22.02 0.82 9.47
CA TYR A 33 21.76 1.48 10.77
C TYR A 33 20.27 1.61 11.06
N LYS A 34 19.44 1.95 10.06
CA LYS A 34 17.97 1.98 10.22
C LYS A 34 17.43 0.62 10.68
N ILE A 35 17.85 -0.48 10.04
CA ILE A 35 17.42 -1.83 10.39
C ILE A 35 17.87 -2.22 11.80
N ILE A 36 19.12 -1.92 12.16
CA ILE A 36 19.66 -2.20 13.51
C ILE A 36 18.86 -1.44 14.57
N MET A 37 18.64 -0.13 14.39
CA MET A 37 17.85 0.66 15.35
C MET A 37 16.42 0.13 15.49
N ASN A 38 15.75 -0.19 14.39
CA ASN A 38 14.40 -0.77 14.44
C ASN A 38 14.39 -2.17 15.09
N SER A 39 15.47 -2.94 14.96
CA SER A 39 15.58 -4.25 15.59
C SER A 39 15.65 -4.16 17.13
N PHE A 40 16.13 -3.05 17.69
CA PHE A 40 16.15 -2.87 19.15
C PHE A 40 14.75 -2.89 19.75
N TYR A 41 13.76 -2.31 19.10
CA TYR A 41 12.36 -2.49 19.50
C TYR A 41 11.95 -3.97 19.44
N GLY A 42 12.27 -4.65 18.33
CA GLY A 42 11.88 -6.05 18.12
C GLY A 42 12.47 -7.01 19.15
N VAL A 43 13.71 -6.80 19.59
CA VAL A 43 14.35 -7.66 20.60
C VAL A 43 13.80 -7.43 22.01
N LEU A 44 13.21 -6.27 22.31
CA LEU A 44 12.51 -6.05 23.59
C LEU A 44 11.19 -6.81 23.65
N ALA A 45 10.60 -7.13 22.50
CA ALA A 45 9.30 -7.79 22.37
C ALA A 45 9.39 -9.32 22.16
N THR A 46 10.56 -9.94 22.38
CA THR A 46 10.75 -11.39 22.21
C THR A 46 11.44 -12.02 23.41
N ASP A 47 10.81 -13.07 23.96
CA ASP A 47 11.34 -13.82 25.11
C ASP A 47 12.70 -14.48 24.85
N SER A 48 13.12 -14.56 23.58
CA SER A 48 14.44 -15.08 23.21
C SER A 48 15.60 -14.13 23.51
N CYS A 49 15.32 -12.86 23.80
CA CYS A 49 16.34 -11.87 24.15
C CYS A 49 16.52 -11.76 25.67
N ARG A 50 17.78 -11.69 26.13
CA ARG A 50 18.10 -11.44 27.54
C ARG A 50 17.53 -10.12 28.07
N PHE A 51 17.35 -9.14 27.19
CA PHE A 51 16.81 -7.81 27.52
C PHE A 51 15.31 -7.67 27.20
N ALA A 52 14.60 -8.79 27.00
CA ALA A 52 13.16 -8.76 26.75
C ALA A 52 12.43 -8.08 27.90
N ASP A 53 11.59 -7.10 27.56
CA ASP A 53 10.72 -6.41 28.49
C ASP A 53 9.50 -5.91 27.71
N MET A 54 8.41 -6.66 27.83
CA MET A 54 7.15 -6.33 27.18
C MET A 54 6.61 -4.97 27.60
N LYS A 55 6.87 -4.51 28.84
CA LYS A 55 6.42 -3.19 29.28
C LYS A 55 7.15 -2.08 28.53
N MET A 56 8.44 -2.26 28.24
CA MET A 56 9.19 -1.31 27.40
C MET A 56 8.71 -1.34 25.95
N ALA A 57 8.47 -2.53 25.38
CA ALA A 57 7.93 -2.65 24.02
C ALA A 57 6.55 -1.99 23.88
N ASP A 58 5.65 -2.24 24.84
CA ASP A 58 4.32 -1.64 24.90
C ASP A 58 4.38 -0.13 25.12
N ALA A 59 5.31 0.36 25.94
CA ALA A 59 5.51 1.79 26.12
C ALA A 59 5.90 2.47 24.80
N ILE A 60 6.83 1.90 24.03
CA ILE A 60 7.26 2.44 22.72
C ILE A 60 6.07 2.57 21.77
N THR A 61 5.27 1.51 21.61
CA THR A 61 4.12 1.52 20.69
C THR A 61 3.01 2.45 21.17
N THR A 62 2.74 2.46 22.48
CA THR A 62 1.73 3.34 23.09
C THR A 62 2.09 4.81 22.91
N PHE A 63 3.34 5.19 23.19
CA PHE A 63 3.80 6.57 22.96
C PHE A 63 3.77 6.92 21.47
N GLY A 64 4.16 6.01 20.57
CA GLY A 64 4.03 6.23 19.13
C GLY A 64 2.59 6.56 18.72
N GLN A 65 1.62 5.76 19.16
CA GLN A 65 0.20 6.00 18.88
C GLN A 65 -0.31 7.32 19.49
N GLN A 66 0.06 7.63 20.74
CA GLN A 66 -0.34 8.86 21.41
C GLN A 66 0.15 10.10 20.66
N LEU A 67 1.41 10.08 20.21
CA LEU A 67 1.99 11.19 19.45
C LEU A 67 1.33 11.33 18.08
N LEU A 68 1.01 10.22 17.41
CA LEU A 68 0.31 10.24 16.13
C LEU A 68 -1.09 10.87 16.26
N LEU A 69 -1.86 10.49 17.30
CA LEU A 69 -3.17 11.07 17.59
C LEU A 69 -3.09 12.54 18.03
N GLN A 70 -2.04 12.91 18.76
CA GLN A 70 -1.78 14.30 19.11
C GLN A 70 -1.52 15.14 17.85
N MET A 71 -0.69 14.63 16.93
CA MET A 71 -0.39 15.33 15.68
C MET A 71 -1.61 15.40 14.75
N GLN A 72 -2.44 14.35 14.72
CA GLN A 72 -3.74 14.41 14.06
C GLN A 72 -4.60 15.55 14.59
N THR A 73 -4.73 15.65 15.91
CA THR A 73 -5.48 16.74 16.56
C THR A 73 -4.90 18.11 16.21
N TYR A 74 -3.57 18.24 16.19
CA TYR A 74 -2.88 19.46 15.80
C TYR A 74 -3.24 19.88 14.36
N PHE A 75 -3.07 18.98 13.38
CA PHE A 75 -3.35 19.28 11.98
C PHE A 75 -4.82 19.65 11.76
N ASN A 76 -5.75 18.89 12.34
CA ASN A 76 -7.18 19.17 12.24
C ASN A 76 -7.54 20.58 12.75
N ARG A 77 -6.92 21.02 13.86
CA ARG A 77 -7.14 22.38 14.41
C ARG A 77 -6.58 23.50 13.53
N GLN A 78 -5.58 23.19 12.69
CA GLN A 78 -5.02 24.14 11.71
C GLN A 78 -5.84 24.18 10.41
N GLY A 79 -6.99 23.50 10.35
CA GLY A 79 -7.77 23.39 9.11
C GLY A 79 -7.11 22.50 8.06
N LEU A 80 -6.27 21.56 8.50
CA LEU A 80 -5.58 20.57 7.66
C LEU A 80 -6.07 19.17 8.05
N PRO A 81 -7.20 18.69 7.51
CA PRO A 81 -7.78 17.43 7.92
C PRO A 81 -6.85 16.24 7.65
N VAL A 82 -6.65 15.38 8.65
CA VAL A 82 -5.94 14.12 8.47
C VAL A 82 -6.89 13.07 7.89
N LEU A 83 -6.52 12.54 6.72
CA LEU A 83 -7.30 11.56 5.95
C LEU A 83 -6.96 10.11 6.30
N TYR A 84 -5.70 9.85 6.64
CA TYR A 84 -5.19 8.51 6.93
C TYR A 84 -3.95 8.58 7.83
N GLY A 85 -3.66 7.50 8.55
CA GLY A 85 -2.43 7.35 9.33
C GLY A 85 -2.04 5.88 9.47
N ASP A 86 -0.73 5.62 9.45
CA ASP A 86 -0.16 4.30 9.66
C ASP A 86 1.15 4.41 10.45
N THR A 87 1.15 3.86 11.66
CA THR A 87 2.31 3.70 12.57
C THR A 87 3.04 4.99 12.93
N ASP A 88 3.72 5.61 11.97
CA ASP A 88 4.55 6.80 12.07
C ASP A 88 4.26 7.84 10.98
N SER A 89 3.23 7.62 10.15
CA SER A 89 2.86 8.50 9.03
C SER A 89 1.43 9.04 9.14
N LEU A 90 1.23 10.26 8.63
CA LEU A 90 -0.07 10.93 8.52
C LEU A 90 -0.26 11.49 7.11
N PHE A 91 -1.45 11.30 6.55
CA PHE A 91 -1.86 11.86 5.26
C PHE A 91 -2.72 13.07 5.55
N VAL A 92 -2.18 14.25 5.28
CA VAL A 92 -2.82 15.52 5.62
C VAL A 92 -3.37 16.13 4.34
N SER A 93 -4.67 16.40 4.34
CA SER A 93 -5.31 17.15 3.26
C SER A 93 -4.82 18.59 3.26
N PHE A 94 -4.48 19.09 2.07
CA PHE A 94 -4.03 20.47 1.87
C PHE A 94 -4.95 21.20 0.89
N PRO A 95 -6.16 21.62 1.31
CA PRO A 95 -7.16 22.20 0.42
C PRO A 95 -6.68 23.48 -0.27
N GLN A 96 -5.84 24.27 0.40
CA GLN A 96 -5.33 25.55 -0.11
C GLN A 96 -4.32 25.37 -1.25
N GLY A 97 -3.87 24.14 -1.53
CA GLY A 97 -2.91 23.84 -2.58
C GLY A 97 -3.52 23.67 -3.97
N LYS A 98 -4.86 23.74 -4.13
CA LYS A 98 -5.52 23.29 -5.36
C LYS A 98 -5.09 24.07 -6.61
N ASP A 99 -4.82 25.37 -6.43
CA ASP A 99 -4.50 26.34 -7.48
C ASP A 99 -3.01 26.76 -7.49
N LEU A 100 -2.18 26.10 -6.69
CA LEU A 100 -0.77 26.45 -6.55
C LEU A 100 0.12 25.63 -7.49
N GLY A 101 1.23 26.23 -7.93
CA GLY A 101 2.28 25.49 -8.61
C GLY A 101 2.97 24.49 -7.68
N ILE A 102 3.49 23.39 -8.24
CA ILE A 102 4.09 22.31 -7.44
C ILE A 102 5.22 22.80 -6.52
N GLU A 103 6.05 23.73 -6.96
CA GLU A 103 7.15 24.24 -6.13
C GLU A 103 6.64 24.98 -4.88
N GLU A 104 5.57 25.76 -5.03
CA GLU A 104 4.95 26.47 -3.91
C GLU A 104 4.26 25.49 -2.95
N ILE A 105 3.59 24.46 -3.48
CA ILE A 105 3.01 23.37 -2.67
C ILE A 105 4.08 22.71 -1.81
N LEU A 106 5.20 22.29 -2.42
CA LEU A 106 6.29 21.63 -1.70
C LEU A 106 6.91 22.56 -0.63
N ALA A 107 7.07 23.85 -0.94
CA ALA A 107 7.58 24.83 0.02
C ALA A 107 6.63 25.04 1.22
N LYS A 108 5.31 25.15 0.97
CA LYS A 108 4.30 25.27 2.02
C LYS A 108 4.18 24.00 2.85
N ALA A 109 4.19 22.83 2.24
CA ALA A 109 4.17 21.56 2.95
C ALA A 109 5.39 21.39 3.87
N ALA A 110 6.59 21.77 3.39
CA ALA A 110 7.79 21.80 4.21
C ALA A 110 7.67 22.79 5.38
N ALA A 111 7.04 23.96 5.19
CA ALA A 111 6.79 24.92 6.26
C ALA A 111 5.83 24.36 7.32
N ILE A 112 4.70 23.79 6.90
CA ILE A 112 3.73 23.12 7.77
C ILE A 112 4.42 22.02 8.61
N CYS A 113 5.29 21.24 7.99
CA CYS A 113 6.05 20.20 8.68
C CYS A 113 7.01 20.77 9.74
N ARG A 114 7.72 21.88 9.46
CA ARG A 114 8.56 22.57 10.43
C ARG A 114 7.76 23.13 11.62
N ASP A 115 6.58 23.69 11.36
CA ASP A 115 5.70 24.20 12.40
C ASP A 115 5.15 23.07 13.29
N ALA A 116 4.81 21.93 12.68
CA ALA A 116 4.40 20.72 13.38
C ALA A 116 5.50 20.18 14.30
N ASN A 117 6.76 20.12 13.84
CA ASN A 117 7.91 19.74 14.68
C ASN A 117 8.14 20.72 15.83
N THR A 118 7.99 22.03 15.58
CA THR A 118 8.10 23.07 16.61
C THR A 118 7.02 22.91 17.69
N TYR A 119 5.79 22.63 17.27
CA TYR A 119 4.68 22.33 18.19
C TYR A 119 4.95 21.08 19.01
N LEU A 120 5.37 19.99 18.36
CA LEU A 120 5.64 18.71 19.02
C LEU A 120 6.74 18.87 20.07
N ALA A 121 7.84 19.56 19.74
CA ALA A 121 8.92 19.83 20.66
C ALA A 121 8.46 20.63 21.90
N LYS A 122 7.68 21.69 21.70
CA LYS A 122 7.11 22.49 22.81
C LYS A 122 6.17 21.66 23.67
N SER A 123 5.36 20.79 23.06
CA SER A 123 4.44 19.95 23.80
C SER A 123 5.17 18.90 24.64
N LEU A 124 6.19 18.24 24.10
CA LEU A 124 6.97 17.25 24.83
C LEU A 124 7.75 17.87 25.99
N ALA A 125 8.34 19.05 25.75
CA ALA A 125 9.00 19.83 26.80
C ALA A 125 8.01 20.22 27.91
N LYS A 126 6.80 20.66 27.57
CA LYS A 126 5.79 21.05 28.56
C LYS A 126 5.24 19.86 29.36
N THR A 127 4.91 18.76 28.68
CA THR A 127 4.21 17.62 29.31
C THR A 127 5.17 16.72 30.07
N TYR A 128 6.37 16.48 29.53
CA TYR A 128 7.30 15.48 30.07
C TYR A 128 8.62 16.09 30.56
N ALA A 129 8.85 17.40 30.34
CA ALA A 129 10.14 18.05 30.63
C ALA A 129 11.30 17.32 29.94
N ILE A 130 11.16 17.03 28.65
CA ILE A 130 12.18 16.40 27.81
C ILE A 130 12.46 17.24 26.57
N GLU A 131 13.69 17.18 26.07
CA GLU A 131 14.02 17.67 24.74
C GLU A 131 13.47 16.69 23.70
N SER A 132 12.74 17.18 22.69
CA SER A 132 12.24 16.32 21.62
C SER A 132 13.37 15.87 20.71
N LYS A 133 13.45 14.56 20.49
CA LYS A 133 14.22 13.95 19.39
C LYS A 133 13.31 13.45 18.27
N MET A 134 12.01 13.78 18.34
CA MET A 134 11.04 13.45 17.30
C MET A 134 11.17 14.43 16.14
N GLU A 135 11.14 13.88 14.93
CA GLU A 135 11.20 14.62 13.68
C GLU A 135 10.19 14.04 12.70
N LEU A 136 9.15 14.82 12.40
CA LEU A 136 8.31 14.59 11.24
C LEU A 136 9.05 15.08 10.01
N GLU A 137 9.02 14.29 8.94
CA GLU A 137 9.56 14.66 7.64
C GLU A 137 8.41 14.82 6.65
N PHE A 138 8.46 15.87 5.82
CA PHE A 138 7.58 15.96 4.66
C PHE A 138 8.11 15.00 3.59
N GLU A 139 7.43 13.87 3.42
CA GLU A 139 7.88 12.81 2.51
C GLU A 139 7.44 13.03 1.06
N LYS A 140 6.14 13.25 0.84
CA LYS A 140 5.55 13.27 -0.51
C LYS A 140 4.25 14.07 -0.57
N TYR A 141 3.98 14.62 -1.75
CA TYR A 141 2.71 15.24 -2.10
C TYR A 141 1.96 14.38 -3.11
N TYR A 142 0.69 14.11 -2.81
CA TYR A 142 -0.24 13.47 -3.72
C TYR A 142 -1.25 14.49 -4.23
N ARG A 143 -1.36 14.63 -5.54
CA ARG A 143 -2.42 15.45 -6.15
C ARG A 143 -3.79 14.79 -6.00
N PHE A 144 -3.82 13.48 -6.21
CA PHE A 144 -4.99 12.64 -5.99
C PHE A 144 -4.63 11.49 -5.07
N LEU A 145 -5.54 11.14 -4.18
CA LEU A 145 -5.40 10.04 -3.24
C LEU A 145 -6.69 9.22 -3.25
N PHE A 146 -6.53 7.92 -3.41
CA PHE A 146 -7.58 6.93 -3.33
C PHE A 146 -7.38 6.09 -2.07
N LEU A 147 -8.36 6.15 -1.17
CA LEU A 147 -8.43 5.36 0.05
C LEU A 147 -9.62 4.38 -0.07
N PRO A 148 -9.38 3.10 -0.38
CA PRO A 148 -10.45 2.13 -0.54
C PRO A 148 -11.14 1.82 0.80
N SER A 149 -12.47 1.70 0.76
CA SER A 149 -13.26 1.20 1.89
C SER A 149 -12.96 -0.28 2.18
N ASP A 150 -13.09 -0.67 3.43
CA ASP A 150 -13.06 -2.06 3.83
C ASP A 150 -14.26 -2.81 3.21
N ARG A 151 -14.03 -4.07 2.82
CA ARG A 151 -15.09 -4.91 2.23
C ARG A 151 -16.16 -5.31 3.26
N GLN A 152 -15.91 -5.06 4.57
CA GLN A 152 -16.75 -5.52 5.68
C GLN A 152 -17.36 -4.40 6.55
N GLY A 153 -17.17 -3.11 6.24
CA GLY A 153 -17.80 -2.00 6.98
C GLY A 153 -17.08 -0.65 6.89
N ASP A 154 -17.68 0.38 7.50
CA ASP A 154 -17.45 1.85 7.41
C ASP A 154 -16.02 2.40 7.63
N GLY A 155 -14.98 1.56 7.66
CA GLY A 155 -13.58 1.97 7.77
C GLY A 155 -12.83 1.91 6.44
N GLY A 156 -11.75 2.67 6.32
CA GLY A 156 -10.78 2.50 5.23
C GLY A 156 -9.89 1.27 5.44
N ARG A 157 -9.45 0.62 4.35
CA ARG A 157 -8.50 -0.51 4.46
C ARG A 157 -7.13 -0.01 4.92
N ALA A 158 -6.69 -0.49 6.08
CA ALA A 158 -5.34 -0.24 6.55
C ALA A 158 -4.29 -0.71 5.51
N LYS A 159 -3.21 0.06 5.38
CA LYS A 159 -2.07 -0.21 4.49
C LYS A 159 -2.46 -0.45 3.03
N THR A 160 -3.56 0.17 2.59
CA THR A 160 -4.08 0.01 1.24
C THR A 160 -4.50 1.37 0.70
N TYR A 161 -3.79 1.89 -0.30
CA TYR A 161 -4.08 3.17 -0.93
C TYR A 161 -3.42 3.29 -2.30
N ALA A 162 -3.87 4.22 -3.12
CA ALA A 162 -3.16 4.68 -4.32
C ALA A 162 -3.11 6.20 -4.34
N GLY A 163 -2.06 6.78 -4.91
CA GLY A 163 -1.99 8.22 -5.10
C GLY A 163 -1.18 8.61 -6.33
N LEU A 164 -1.55 9.74 -6.93
CA LEU A 164 -0.76 10.38 -7.98
C LEU A 164 0.25 11.32 -7.32
N GLN A 165 1.47 10.83 -7.16
CA GLN A 165 2.56 11.59 -6.55
C GLN A 165 3.09 12.60 -7.57
N LEU A 166 3.15 13.88 -7.16
CA LEU A 166 3.77 14.93 -7.95
C LEU A 166 5.01 15.47 -7.24
N GLY A 167 6.03 15.79 -8.02
CA GLY A 167 7.19 16.54 -7.56
C GLY A 167 7.78 17.42 -8.66
N LYS A 168 9.02 17.87 -8.49
CA LYS A 168 9.67 18.75 -9.46
C LYS A 168 9.93 18.02 -10.78
N GLY A 169 9.07 18.24 -11.77
CA GLY A 169 9.20 17.68 -13.12
C GLY A 169 8.88 16.19 -13.23
N TYR A 170 8.21 15.61 -12.23
CA TYR A 170 7.79 14.21 -12.31
C TYR A 170 6.38 13.99 -11.76
N GLU A 171 5.74 12.98 -12.32
CA GLU A 171 4.49 12.40 -11.87
C GLU A 171 4.68 10.88 -11.75
N LYS A 172 4.12 10.28 -10.71
CA LYS A 172 4.24 8.84 -10.47
C LYS A 172 3.00 8.31 -9.78
N LEU A 173 2.46 7.20 -10.30
CA LEU A 173 1.48 6.40 -9.59
C LEU A 173 2.15 5.64 -8.44
N ASP A 174 1.79 5.97 -7.21
CA ASP A 174 2.21 5.25 -6.01
C ASP A 174 1.06 4.37 -5.51
N ILE A 175 1.34 3.11 -5.22
CA ILE A 175 0.33 2.12 -4.85
C ILE A 175 0.86 1.29 -3.69
N THR A 176 0.06 1.21 -2.62
CA THR A 176 0.34 0.39 -1.44
C THR A 176 -0.83 -0.57 -1.21
N GLY A 177 -0.52 -1.86 -0.98
CA GLY A 177 -1.49 -2.88 -0.55
C GLY A 177 -2.52 -3.37 -1.58
N LEU A 178 -2.82 -2.56 -2.60
CA LEU A 178 -3.79 -2.89 -3.65
C LEU A 178 -3.33 -4.07 -4.53
N GLU A 179 -4.30 -4.69 -5.19
CA GLU A 179 -4.11 -5.83 -6.09
C GLU A 179 -2.99 -5.58 -7.14
N ALA A 180 -2.84 -4.35 -7.63
CA ALA A 180 -1.85 -3.90 -8.60
C ALA A 180 -0.39 -4.16 -8.23
N VAL A 181 -0.06 -4.18 -6.93
CA VAL A 181 1.30 -4.41 -6.42
C VAL A 181 1.46 -5.77 -5.76
N ARG A 182 0.39 -6.57 -5.74
CA ARG A 182 0.39 -7.89 -5.12
C ARG A 182 0.85 -8.96 -6.11
N SER A 183 1.93 -9.66 -5.75
CA SER A 183 2.54 -10.69 -6.61
C SER A 183 1.68 -11.94 -6.84
N ASP A 184 0.63 -12.12 -6.02
CA ASP A 184 -0.32 -13.22 -6.11
C ASP A 184 -1.54 -12.92 -7.00
N TRP A 185 -1.59 -11.73 -7.60
CA TRP A 185 -2.56 -11.33 -8.63
C TRP A 185 -1.94 -11.41 -10.03
N THR A 186 -2.78 -11.64 -11.04
CA THR A 186 -2.32 -11.80 -12.42
C THR A 186 -1.88 -10.46 -13.03
N PRO A 187 -0.98 -10.47 -14.03
CA PRO A 187 -0.66 -9.27 -14.81
C PRO A 187 -1.90 -8.52 -15.31
N LEU A 188 -2.90 -9.24 -15.84
CA LEU A 188 -4.18 -8.67 -16.29
C LEU A 188 -4.81 -7.78 -15.22
N ALA A 189 -4.99 -8.34 -14.01
CA ALA A 189 -5.62 -7.62 -12.91
C ALA A 189 -4.79 -6.40 -12.50
N ARG A 190 -3.47 -6.59 -12.43
CA ARG A 190 -2.57 -5.53 -12.00
C ARG A 190 -2.57 -4.35 -12.95
N ASP A 191 -2.57 -4.62 -14.25
CA ASP A 191 -2.51 -3.58 -15.26
C ASP A 191 -3.89 -2.94 -15.50
N LEU A 192 -4.98 -3.70 -15.36
CA LEU A 192 -6.33 -3.14 -15.31
C LEU A 192 -6.46 -2.14 -14.15
N GLN A 193 -6.08 -2.50 -12.92
CA GLN A 193 -6.22 -1.60 -11.79
C GLN A 193 -5.33 -0.35 -11.93
N LYS A 194 -4.08 -0.49 -12.38
CA LYS A 194 -3.20 0.67 -12.63
C LYS A 194 -3.77 1.60 -13.70
N SER A 195 -4.25 1.05 -14.82
CA SER A 195 -4.77 1.86 -15.92
C SER A 195 -6.04 2.60 -15.50
N LEU A 196 -6.96 1.95 -14.78
CA LEU A 196 -8.15 2.62 -14.24
C LEU A 196 -7.79 3.70 -13.23
N LEU A 197 -6.87 3.45 -12.31
CA LEU A 197 -6.41 4.46 -11.35
C LEU A 197 -5.77 5.68 -12.05
N MET A 198 -4.94 5.45 -13.07
CA MET A 198 -4.39 6.55 -13.87
C MET A 198 -5.50 7.34 -14.57
N MET A 199 -6.45 6.67 -15.22
CA MET A 199 -7.58 7.35 -15.86
C MET A 199 -8.38 8.19 -14.86
N MET A 200 -8.68 7.64 -13.67
CA MET A 200 -9.37 8.37 -12.60
C MET A 200 -8.57 9.60 -12.12
N PHE A 201 -7.26 9.45 -11.90
CA PHE A 201 -6.40 10.54 -11.44
C PHE A 201 -6.11 11.59 -12.52
N HIS A 202 -6.39 11.30 -13.79
CA HIS A 202 -6.42 12.28 -14.87
C HIS A 202 -7.85 12.74 -15.21
N GLU A 203 -8.79 12.54 -14.29
CA GLU A 203 -10.16 13.05 -14.38
C GLU A 203 -10.90 12.60 -15.66
N LYS A 204 -10.58 11.39 -16.15
CA LYS A 204 -11.31 10.76 -17.25
C LYS A 204 -12.75 10.46 -16.84
N ASP A 205 -13.67 10.63 -17.78
CA ASP A 205 -15.09 10.46 -17.46
C ASP A 205 -15.48 8.99 -17.31
N ALA A 206 -16.61 8.74 -16.63
CA ALA A 206 -17.11 7.39 -16.39
C ALA A 206 -17.32 6.57 -17.68
N LYS A 207 -17.65 7.20 -18.81
CA LYS A 207 -17.86 6.51 -20.09
C LYS A 207 -16.54 6.00 -20.66
N GLU A 208 -15.47 6.78 -20.57
CA GLU A 208 -14.13 6.38 -20.97
C GLU A 208 -13.63 5.19 -20.14
N LEU A 209 -13.84 5.21 -18.81
CA LEU A 209 -13.48 4.08 -17.94
C LEU A 209 -14.27 2.81 -18.30
N VAL A 210 -15.58 2.92 -18.49
CA VAL A 210 -16.44 1.80 -18.87
C VAL A 210 -16.03 1.23 -20.23
N ALA A 211 -15.70 2.09 -21.20
CA ALA A 211 -15.22 1.65 -22.51
C ALA A 211 -13.90 0.87 -22.40
N HIS A 212 -12.97 1.32 -21.55
CA HIS A 212 -11.71 0.62 -21.29
C HIS A 212 -11.93 -0.74 -20.62
N ILE A 213 -12.80 -0.81 -19.59
CA ILE A 213 -13.18 -2.07 -18.94
C ILE A 213 -13.75 -3.05 -19.96
N ARG A 214 -14.69 -2.60 -20.80
CA ARG A 214 -15.33 -3.44 -21.83
C ARG A 214 -14.34 -3.94 -22.87
N ALA A 215 -13.35 -3.13 -23.27
CA ALA A 215 -12.30 -3.55 -24.17
C ALA A 215 -11.46 -4.69 -23.54
N VAL A 216 -11.04 -4.53 -22.28
CA VAL A 216 -10.29 -5.57 -21.56
C VAL A 216 -11.12 -6.85 -21.38
N VAL A 217 -12.40 -6.74 -21.04
CA VAL A 217 -13.32 -7.88 -20.91
C VAL A 217 -13.51 -8.61 -22.26
N LYS A 218 -13.62 -7.87 -23.36
CA LYS A 218 -13.72 -8.43 -24.71
C LYS A 218 -12.46 -9.21 -25.07
N ASP A 219 -11.28 -8.61 -24.88
CA ASP A 219 -9.99 -9.24 -25.17
C ASP A 219 -9.79 -10.52 -24.34
N LEU A 220 -10.15 -10.47 -23.05
CA LEU A 220 -10.10 -11.62 -22.14
C LEU A 220 -10.98 -12.76 -22.66
N ARG A 221 -12.25 -12.48 -23.00
CA ARG A 221 -13.19 -13.50 -23.48
C ARG A 221 -12.79 -14.07 -24.84
N ALA A 222 -12.04 -13.31 -25.65
CA ALA A 222 -11.51 -13.74 -26.93
C ALA A 222 -10.19 -14.53 -26.81
N GLY A 223 -9.64 -14.72 -25.59
CA GLY A 223 -8.36 -15.41 -25.39
C GLY A 223 -7.13 -14.61 -25.84
N LEU A 224 -7.28 -13.29 -26.03
CA LEU A 224 -6.18 -12.40 -26.47
C LEU A 224 -5.27 -11.97 -25.32
N ARG A 225 -5.54 -12.44 -24.10
CA ARG A 225 -4.87 -12.03 -22.86
C ARG A 225 -4.30 -13.20 -22.07
N ASP A 226 -4.19 -14.39 -22.65
CA ASP A 226 -3.83 -15.62 -21.93
C ASP A 226 -2.49 -15.50 -21.18
N ASP A 227 -1.48 -14.86 -21.78
CA ASP A 227 -0.19 -14.62 -21.13
C ASP A 227 -0.29 -13.70 -19.89
N ASP A 228 -1.33 -12.87 -19.82
CA ASP A 228 -1.62 -11.99 -18.69
C ASP A 228 -2.39 -12.68 -17.56
N LEU A 229 -2.75 -13.97 -17.71
CA LEU A 229 -3.55 -14.74 -16.75
C LEU A 229 -2.71 -15.60 -15.80
N ILE A 230 -1.38 -15.49 -15.89
CA ILE A 230 -0.46 -16.33 -15.15
C ILE A 230 -0.44 -15.95 -13.67
N TYR A 231 -0.89 -16.86 -12.80
CA TYR A 231 -0.61 -16.76 -11.37
C TYR A 231 0.83 -17.16 -11.07
N ARG A 232 1.47 -16.44 -10.15
CA ARG A 232 2.82 -16.75 -9.67
C ARG A 232 2.84 -16.83 -8.15
N LYS A 233 3.27 -17.96 -7.58
CA LYS A 233 3.30 -18.13 -6.12
C LYS A 233 4.54 -18.89 -5.64
N LYS A 234 5.13 -18.42 -4.53
CA LYS A 234 6.22 -19.12 -3.85
C LYS A 234 5.67 -20.26 -3.00
N ILE A 235 6.27 -21.43 -3.11
CA ILE A 235 5.97 -22.59 -2.25
C ILE A 235 6.83 -22.42 -0.99
N ARG A 236 6.18 -22.21 0.16
CA ARG A 236 6.84 -21.85 1.42
C ARG A 236 7.17 -23.04 2.31
N ARG A 237 6.49 -24.17 2.10
CA ARG A 237 6.66 -25.41 2.86
C ARG A 237 6.78 -26.58 1.87
N PRO A 238 7.37 -27.72 2.29
CA PRO A 238 7.35 -28.93 1.47
C PRO A 238 5.93 -29.29 1.02
N ILE A 239 5.76 -29.73 -0.23
CA ILE A 239 4.44 -30.01 -0.85
C ILE A 239 3.64 -31.04 -0.03
N ASP A 240 4.34 -32.00 0.59
CA ASP A 240 3.73 -33.09 1.37
C ASP A 240 3.18 -32.61 2.72
N SER A 241 3.63 -31.44 3.20
CA SER A 241 3.11 -30.86 4.45
C SER A 241 1.70 -30.26 4.32
N TYR A 242 1.15 -30.18 3.11
CA TYR A 242 -0.19 -29.67 2.83
C TYR A 242 -1.22 -30.80 2.80
N THR A 243 -1.79 -31.12 3.97
CA THR A 243 -2.65 -32.30 4.18
C THR A 243 -4.16 -32.00 4.28
N LYS A 244 -4.58 -30.92 4.96
CA LYS A 244 -6.01 -30.63 5.21
C LYS A 244 -6.70 -29.90 4.05
N THR A 245 -6.14 -28.78 3.64
CA THR A 245 -6.61 -28.01 2.47
C THR A 245 -5.42 -27.85 1.53
N THR A 246 -5.61 -28.20 0.26
CA THR A 246 -4.55 -28.04 -0.76
C THR A 246 -4.81 -26.76 -1.54
N PRO A 247 -4.01 -25.70 -1.35
CA PRO A 247 -4.17 -24.46 -2.09
C PRO A 247 -3.99 -24.66 -3.61
N PRO A 248 -4.55 -23.79 -4.47
CA PRO A 248 -4.48 -23.95 -5.92
C PRO A 248 -3.06 -24.09 -6.47
N HIS A 249 -2.15 -23.20 -6.02
CA HIS A 249 -0.73 -23.26 -6.38
C HIS A 249 -0.02 -24.57 -5.99
N ILE A 250 -0.47 -25.25 -4.92
CA ILE A 250 0.07 -26.56 -4.53
C ILE A 250 -0.52 -27.67 -5.41
N LYS A 251 -1.81 -27.59 -5.77
CA LYS A 251 -2.43 -28.52 -6.72
C LYS A 251 -1.71 -28.47 -8.08
N ALA A 252 -1.48 -27.28 -8.62
CA ALA A 252 -0.70 -27.12 -9.86
C ALA A 252 0.72 -27.66 -9.71
N ALA A 253 1.41 -27.38 -8.60
CA ALA A 253 2.78 -27.84 -8.39
C ALA A 253 2.91 -29.37 -8.32
N ARG A 254 1.89 -30.10 -7.86
CA ARG A 254 1.87 -31.57 -7.84
C ARG A 254 1.84 -32.20 -9.23
N LEU A 255 1.41 -31.45 -10.26
CA LEU A 255 1.37 -31.93 -11.64
C LEU A 255 2.74 -31.83 -12.34
N LEU A 256 3.72 -31.14 -11.73
CA LEU A 256 5.05 -31.03 -12.29
C LEU A 256 5.91 -32.26 -11.98
N PRO A 257 6.77 -32.70 -12.92
CA PRO A 257 7.68 -33.82 -12.69
C PRO A 257 8.80 -33.50 -11.69
N LYS A 258 9.08 -32.21 -11.47
CA LYS A 258 10.12 -31.73 -10.54
C LYS A 258 9.57 -30.68 -9.61
N ALA A 259 9.98 -30.76 -8.34
CA ALA A 259 9.64 -29.74 -7.34
C ALA A 259 10.26 -28.38 -7.72
N VAL A 260 9.46 -27.32 -7.53
CA VAL A 260 9.86 -25.94 -7.82
C VAL A 260 9.69 -25.07 -6.57
N LYS A 261 10.52 -24.02 -6.45
CA LYS A 261 10.37 -23.02 -5.37
C LYS A 261 9.27 -22.00 -5.67
N VAL A 262 9.00 -21.77 -6.95
CA VAL A 262 7.98 -20.84 -7.45
C VAL A 262 7.20 -21.54 -8.55
N ILE A 263 5.89 -21.58 -8.42
CA ILE A 263 4.97 -22.16 -9.40
C ILE A 263 4.32 -21.05 -10.22
N ARG A 264 4.23 -21.27 -11.53
CA ARG A 264 3.46 -20.47 -12.48
C ARG A 264 2.36 -21.35 -13.06
N TYR A 265 1.11 -20.89 -13.01
CA TYR A 265 -0.03 -21.72 -13.37
C TYR A 265 -1.21 -20.88 -13.85
N HIS A 266 -2.09 -21.51 -14.62
CA HIS A 266 -3.40 -21.00 -14.98
C HIS A 266 -4.47 -21.70 -14.14
N ILE A 267 -5.60 -21.04 -13.92
CA ILE A 267 -6.87 -21.73 -13.65
C ILE A 267 -7.50 -22.10 -14.99
N THR A 268 -7.63 -23.39 -15.24
CA THR A 268 -8.31 -23.98 -16.40
C THR A 268 -9.64 -24.58 -15.97
N LYS A 269 -10.44 -25.07 -16.91
CA LYS A 269 -11.71 -25.75 -16.59
C LYS A 269 -11.52 -27.04 -15.77
N ALA A 270 -10.32 -27.62 -15.76
CA ALA A 270 -9.96 -28.76 -14.90
C ALA A 270 -9.39 -28.33 -13.54
N GLY A 271 -9.27 -27.02 -13.29
CA GLY A 271 -8.69 -26.46 -12.07
C GLY A 271 -7.30 -25.85 -12.30
N PRO A 272 -6.46 -25.72 -11.26
CA PRO A 272 -5.15 -25.09 -11.37
C PRO A 272 -4.12 -26.00 -12.07
N GLU A 273 -3.61 -25.58 -13.22
CA GLU A 273 -2.63 -26.33 -14.03
C GLU A 273 -1.36 -25.52 -14.32
N PRO A 274 -0.16 -26.11 -14.18
CA PRO A 274 1.08 -25.39 -14.44
C PRO A 274 1.26 -25.08 -15.93
N ILE A 275 1.98 -23.98 -16.20
CA ILE A 275 2.30 -23.60 -17.58
C ILE A 275 3.18 -24.67 -18.24
N GLY A 276 2.79 -25.05 -19.46
CA GLY A 276 3.42 -26.11 -20.26
C GLY A 276 2.84 -27.50 -20.01
N PHE A 277 1.88 -27.64 -19.09
CA PHE A 277 1.25 -28.92 -18.72
C PHE A 277 -0.28 -28.81 -18.63
N GLN A 278 -0.88 -27.80 -19.26
CA GLN A 278 -2.33 -27.65 -19.28
C GLN A 278 -2.98 -28.75 -20.10
N THR A 279 -4.06 -29.34 -19.56
CA THR A 279 -4.86 -30.37 -20.24
C THR A 279 -6.26 -29.88 -20.59
N ALA A 280 -6.69 -28.76 -20.01
CA ALA A 280 -7.97 -28.13 -20.25
C ALA A 280 -7.79 -26.66 -20.70
N PRO A 281 -8.77 -26.10 -21.42
CA PRO A 281 -8.75 -24.68 -21.78
C PRO A 281 -8.84 -23.80 -20.53
N VAL A 282 -8.31 -22.58 -20.64
CA VAL A 282 -8.38 -21.54 -19.61
C VAL A 282 -9.84 -21.30 -19.19
N ASP A 283 -10.07 -21.14 -17.89
CA ASP A 283 -11.39 -20.79 -17.35
C ASP A 283 -11.53 -19.26 -17.29
N TYR A 284 -11.97 -18.64 -18.39
CA TYR A 284 -12.16 -17.18 -18.44
C TYR A 284 -13.20 -16.66 -17.43
N ALA A 285 -14.17 -17.50 -17.03
CA ALA A 285 -15.16 -17.11 -16.02
C ALA A 285 -14.48 -16.91 -14.65
N HIS A 286 -13.52 -17.77 -14.31
CA HIS A 286 -12.69 -17.58 -13.12
C HIS A 286 -11.99 -16.22 -13.11
N TYR A 287 -11.34 -15.82 -14.21
CA TYR A 287 -10.61 -14.54 -14.25
C TYR A 287 -11.54 -13.32 -14.28
N MET A 288 -12.68 -13.41 -14.97
CA MET A 288 -13.71 -12.37 -14.87
C MET A 288 -14.13 -12.15 -13.42
N GLU A 289 -14.45 -13.23 -12.72
CA GLU A 289 -15.02 -13.19 -11.38
C GLU A 289 -13.98 -12.88 -10.29
N LYS A 290 -12.77 -13.42 -10.40
CA LYS A 290 -11.74 -13.35 -9.35
C LYS A 290 -10.64 -12.36 -9.63
N GLN A 291 -10.48 -11.87 -10.85
CA GLN A 291 -9.43 -10.91 -11.22
C GLN A 291 -10.00 -9.57 -11.70
N VAL A 292 -10.99 -9.56 -12.59
CA VAL A 292 -11.54 -8.31 -13.17
C VAL A 292 -12.57 -7.66 -12.23
N ARG A 293 -13.62 -8.40 -11.88
CA ARG A 293 -14.76 -7.91 -11.08
C ARG A 293 -14.35 -7.21 -9.77
N PRO A 294 -13.47 -7.77 -8.92
CA PRO A 294 -13.13 -7.14 -7.64
C PRO A 294 -12.42 -5.79 -7.77
N ILE A 295 -11.74 -5.55 -8.91
CA ILE A 295 -11.11 -4.26 -9.22
C ILE A 295 -12.17 -3.26 -9.64
N VAL A 296 -13.04 -3.66 -10.58
CA VAL A 296 -14.09 -2.80 -11.13
C VAL A 296 -15.05 -2.37 -10.02
N GLU A 297 -15.54 -3.29 -9.20
CA GLU A 297 -16.40 -2.99 -8.05
C GLU A 297 -15.72 -2.06 -7.04
N GLY A 298 -14.42 -2.27 -6.79
CA GLY A 298 -13.66 -1.45 -5.85
C GLY A 298 -13.47 0.00 -6.28
N LEU A 299 -13.60 0.30 -7.58
CA LEU A 299 -13.43 1.64 -8.14
C LEU A 299 -14.75 2.29 -8.57
N ALA A 300 -15.79 1.49 -8.84
CA ALA A 300 -17.07 1.92 -9.38
C ALA A 300 -17.71 3.10 -8.64
N HIS A 301 -17.85 2.99 -7.31
CA HIS A 301 -18.46 4.04 -6.50
C HIS A 301 -17.71 5.37 -6.60
N PHE A 302 -16.38 5.35 -6.57
CA PHE A 302 -15.54 6.54 -6.61
C PHE A 302 -15.44 7.15 -8.01
N ALA A 303 -15.57 6.33 -9.04
CA ALA A 303 -15.50 6.75 -10.43
C ALA A 303 -16.87 7.07 -11.05
N GLY A 304 -17.96 6.90 -10.30
CA GLY A 304 -19.31 7.27 -10.74
C GLY A 304 -19.86 6.40 -11.86
N PHE A 305 -19.57 5.09 -11.87
CA PHE A 305 -20.14 4.14 -12.82
C PHE A 305 -20.75 2.92 -12.13
N ASP A 306 -21.69 2.24 -12.81
CA ASP A 306 -22.26 0.98 -12.37
C ASP A 306 -21.36 -0.21 -12.77
N ALA A 307 -20.95 -1.01 -11.80
CA ALA A 307 -20.00 -2.11 -12.00
C ALA A 307 -20.58 -3.22 -12.89
N GLU A 308 -21.85 -3.58 -12.72
CA GLU A 308 -22.48 -4.63 -13.54
C GLU A 308 -22.57 -4.19 -15.01
N THR A 309 -23.01 -2.96 -15.25
CA THR A 309 -23.08 -2.37 -16.59
C THR A 309 -21.69 -2.29 -17.25
N ALA A 310 -20.64 -2.02 -16.48
CA ALA A 310 -19.27 -1.98 -16.98
C ALA A 310 -18.73 -3.37 -17.35
N LEU A 311 -19.09 -4.39 -16.57
CA LEU A 311 -18.65 -5.79 -16.76
C LEU A 311 -19.49 -6.53 -17.82
N ASP A 312 -20.72 -6.07 -18.06
CA ASP A 312 -21.57 -6.61 -19.11
C ASP A 312 -21.22 -6.00 -20.47
N SER A 313 -20.79 -6.86 -21.38
CA SER A 313 -20.49 -6.49 -22.77
C SER A 313 -21.76 -6.40 -23.64
N GLN A 314 -22.92 -6.81 -23.13
CA GLN A 314 -24.21 -6.80 -23.85
C GLN A 314 -25.16 -5.67 -23.42
N ALA A 315 -24.89 -4.98 -22.31
CA ALA A 315 -25.68 -3.84 -21.87
C ALA A 315 -25.37 -2.59 -22.71
N GLY A 316 -26.19 -2.33 -23.72
CA GLY A 316 -26.25 -1.03 -24.40
C GLY A 316 -26.46 0.10 -23.39
N PHE A 317 -25.86 1.26 -23.66
CA PHE A 317 -25.89 2.46 -22.80
C PHE A 317 -27.30 2.78 -22.28
N LEU A 318 -27.56 2.45 -21.02
CA LEU A 318 -28.65 3.03 -20.23
C LEU A 318 -28.00 3.84 -19.11
N PHE A 319 -27.57 5.05 -19.44
CA PHE A 319 -27.39 6.08 -18.42
C PHE A 319 -28.79 6.52 -17.98
N THR A 320 -29.21 6.08 -16.79
CA THR A 320 -30.27 6.78 -16.08
C THR A 320 -29.62 8.00 -15.43
N GLU A 321 -29.94 9.18 -15.93
CA GLU A 321 -29.66 10.44 -15.24
C GLU A 321 -30.31 10.36 -13.85
N MET A 322 -29.49 10.35 -12.80
CA MET A 322 -29.94 10.69 -11.46
C MET A 322 -29.59 12.16 -11.24
N MET A 323 -30.63 13.00 -11.29
CA MET A 323 -30.67 14.35 -10.73
C MET A 323 -30.42 14.34 -9.22
#